data_AF-A0A7S2I937-F1
#
_entry.id   AF-A0A7S2I937-F1
#
_cell.length_a   1.000
_cell.length_b   1.000
_cell.length_c   1.000
_cell.angle_alpha   90.00
_cell.angle_beta   90.00
_cell.angle_gamma   90.00
#
_symmetry.space_group_name_H-M   'P 1'
#
loop_
_entity.id
_entity.type
_entity.pdbx_description
1 polymer ?
#
loop_
_entity_poly.entity_id
_entity_poly.type
_entity_poly.pdbx_seq_one_letter_code
_entity_poly.pdbx_strand_id
1 'polypeptide(L)'
;SHFGSSCRLRTGSRPRIWTSPTLREMAAKKFAATGHRFSELSEKALGALGSTDDELCSIEGRIAEIARLVGSPDAELGKLKVELAQLETTAKQLEAKGVDDVYTGELSSGKQLAKDSKKDMLKRLEALFSRTDEIFAAIKAKQT
;
A
#
# COMPACT_ATOMS: atom_id res chain seq x y z
N SER A 1 -22.16 -22.92 -46.87
CA SER A 1 -21.68 -23.10 -45.49
C SER A 1 -20.18 -22.96 -45.45
N HIS A 2 -19.63 -21.88 -44.89
CA HIS A 2 -18.25 -21.79 -44.38
C HIS A 2 -18.22 -20.59 -43.42
N PHE A 3 -18.31 -20.89 -42.12
CA PHE A 3 -18.16 -19.94 -41.03
C PHE A 3 -16.66 -19.80 -40.77
N GLY A 4 -16.08 -18.66 -41.16
CA GLY A 4 -14.68 -18.33 -40.90
C GLY A 4 -14.58 -17.30 -39.78
N SER A 5 -14.55 -17.78 -38.54
CA SER A 5 -14.32 -16.99 -37.33
C SER A 5 -12.93 -16.35 -37.35
N SER A 6 -12.87 -15.03 -37.58
CA SER A 6 -11.65 -14.25 -37.37
C SER A 6 -11.72 -13.57 -36.00
N CYS A 7 -11.25 -14.29 -34.98
CA CYS A 7 -11.00 -13.74 -33.64
C CYS A 7 -9.88 -12.71 -33.73
N ARG A 8 -10.27 -11.43 -33.78
CA ARG A 8 -9.38 -10.28 -33.69
C ARG A 8 -8.84 -10.22 -32.27
N LEU A 9 -7.61 -10.71 -32.08
CA LEU A 9 -6.82 -10.52 -30.87
C LEU A 9 -6.68 -9.02 -30.59
N ARG A 10 -7.39 -8.52 -29.58
CA ARG A 10 -7.13 -7.20 -29.01
C ARG A 10 -5.87 -7.31 -28.16
N THR A 11 -4.89 -6.52 -28.55
CA THR A 11 -3.66 -6.25 -27.81
C THR A 11 -4.00 -5.84 -26.38
N GLY A 12 -3.71 -6.71 -25.44
CA GLY A 12 -3.70 -6.39 -24.02
C GLY A 12 -2.62 -5.34 -23.76
N SER A 13 -3.06 -4.15 -23.38
CA SER A 13 -2.21 -3.13 -22.78
C SER A 13 -1.59 -3.72 -21.52
N ARG A 14 -0.28 -3.96 -21.59
CA ARG A 14 0.56 -4.42 -20.48
C ARG A 14 0.37 -3.49 -19.27
N PRO A 15 0.08 -3.98 -18.06
CA PRO A 15 0.25 -3.17 -16.87
C PRO A 15 1.74 -2.87 -16.71
N ARG A 16 2.04 -1.60 -16.43
CA ARG A 16 3.38 -1.11 -16.11
C ARG A 16 3.93 -1.94 -14.96
N ILE A 17 5.01 -2.65 -15.24
CA ILE A 17 6.08 -3.04 -14.32
C ILE A 17 6.15 -2.14 -13.06
N TRP A 18 5.72 -2.66 -11.92
CA TRP A 18 6.00 -2.09 -10.59
C TRP A 18 7.13 -2.86 -9.89
N THR A 19 8.20 -3.11 -10.63
CA THR A 19 9.47 -3.55 -10.04
C THR A 19 10.51 -2.48 -10.34
N SER A 20 10.50 -1.42 -9.53
CA SER A 20 11.64 -0.55 -9.36
C SER A 20 12.30 -0.88 -8.02
N PRO A 21 13.24 -1.85 -7.96
CA PRO A 21 14.08 -2.03 -6.78
C PRO A 21 15.24 -1.03 -6.87
N THR A 22 15.01 0.25 -6.54
CA THR A 22 16.12 1.23 -6.51
C THR A 22 16.09 2.24 -5.36
N LEU A 23 15.05 2.27 -4.52
CA LEU A 23 15.05 3.07 -3.28
C LEU A 23 15.15 2.23 -2.00
N ARG A 24 14.66 0.98 -2.04
CA ARG A 24 14.64 0.07 -0.89
C ARG A 24 16.04 -0.37 -0.43
N GLU A 25 16.98 -0.50 -1.36
CA GLU A 25 18.37 -0.88 -1.06
C GLU A 25 19.19 0.26 -0.43
N MET A 26 18.81 1.52 -0.70
CA MET A 26 19.53 2.68 -0.17
C MET A 26 19.02 3.11 1.22
N ALA A 27 17.75 2.84 1.55
CA ALA A 27 17.19 3.16 2.86
C ALA A 27 17.62 2.15 3.95
N ALA A 28 17.57 0.84 3.66
CA ALA A 28 17.90 -0.20 4.63
C ALA A 28 19.37 -0.17 5.10
N LYS A 29 20.28 0.35 4.26
CA LYS A 29 21.72 0.45 4.57
C LYS A 29 22.12 1.64 5.44
N LYS A 30 21.23 2.62 5.67
CA LYS A 30 21.52 3.79 6.52
C LYS A 30 21.30 3.54 8.01
N PHE A 31 20.51 2.54 8.39
CA PHE A 31 20.17 2.30 9.80
C PHE A 31 21.24 1.51 10.57
N ALA A 32 22.09 0.74 9.88
CA ALA A 32 23.10 -0.11 10.53
C ALA A 32 24.45 0.60 10.81
N ALA A 33 24.70 1.78 10.24
CA ALA A 33 26.04 2.39 10.23
C ALA A 33 26.24 3.59 11.18
N THR A 34 25.17 4.10 11.82
CA THR A 34 25.28 5.21 12.78
C THR A 34 24.89 4.74 14.16
N GLY A 35 25.89 4.38 14.97
CA GLY A 35 25.78 4.12 16.41
C GLY A 35 25.44 5.36 17.25
N HIS A 36 24.58 6.23 16.73
CA HIS A 36 23.96 7.30 17.52
C HIS A 36 22.73 6.68 18.20
N ARG A 37 22.86 6.39 19.50
CA ARG A 37 21.70 6.06 20.34
C ARG A 37 20.78 7.28 20.30
N PHE A 38 19.70 7.16 19.54
CA PHE A 38 18.64 8.14 19.55
C PHE A 38 18.09 8.22 20.99
N SER A 39 17.53 9.37 21.38
CA SER A 39 16.78 9.45 22.63
C SER A 39 15.65 8.41 22.60
N GLU A 40 15.30 7.84 23.75
CA GLU A 40 14.27 6.79 23.87
C GLU A 40 12.96 7.16 23.13
N LEU A 41 12.59 8.45 23.17
CA LEU A 41 11.45 9.01 22.43
C LEU A 41 11.59 8.93 20.91
N SER A 42 12.79 9.19 20.39
CA SER A 42 13.09 9.13 18.95
C SER A 42 13.14 7.69 18.45
N GLU A 43 13.69 6.76 19.23
CA GLU A 43 13.68 5.34 18.90
C GLU A 43 12.25 4.78 18.90
N LYS A 44 11.44 5.13 19.91
CA LYS A 44 10.03 4.74 19.98
C LYS A 44 9.20 5.29 18.81
N ALA A 45 9.39 6.57 18.46
CA ALA A 45 8.67 7.19 17.35
C ALA A 45 9.05 6.57 16.01
N LEU A 46 10.36 6.35 15.75
CA LEU A 46 10.82 5.72 14.51
C LEU A 46 10.44 4.25 14.44
N GLY A 47 10.46 3.53 15.57
CA GLY A 47 9.99 2.15 15.65
C GLY A 47 8.49 2.03 15.34
N ALA A 48 7.65 2.91 15.91
CA ALA A 48 6.22 2.95 15.62
C ALA A 48 5.93 3.26 14.14
N LEU A 49 6.65 4.22 13.54
CA LEU A 49 6.55 4.51 12.12
C LEU A 49 7.01 3.34 11.25
N GLY A 50 8.06 2.62 11.66
CA GLY A 50 8.53 1.42 10.98
C GLY A 50 7.50 0.29 10.99
N SER A 51 6.91 -0.01 12.14
CA SER A 51 5.85 -1.03 12.23
C SER A 51 4.61 -0.65 11.43
N THR A 52 4.27 0.64 11.42
CA THR A 52 3.16 1.17 10.63
C THR A 52 3.46 1.05 9.13
N ASP A 53 4.71 1.24 8.70
CA ASP A 53 5.14 1.06 7.30
C ASP A 53 5.05 -0.40 6.85
N ASP A 54 5.48 -1.34 7.69
CA ASP A 54 5.37 -2.78 7.43
C ASP A 54 3.90 -3.20 7.29
N GLU A 55 3.03 -2.72 8.18
CA GLU A 55 1.60 -3.01 8.13
C GLU A 55 0.95 -2.41 6.87
N LEU A 56 1.29 -1.16 6.52
CA LEU A 56 0.83 -0.54 5.28
C LEU A 56 1.26 -1.34 4.05
N CYS A 57 2.51 -1.82 4.02
CA CYS A 57 3.02 -2.65 2.93
C CYS A 57 2.25 -3.98 2.80
N SER A 58 1.87 -4.59 3.92
CA SER A 58 1.05 -5.81 3.93
C SER A 58 -0.34 -5.56 3.33
N ILE A 59 -0.99 -4.45 3.72
CA ILE A 59 -2.29 -4.04 3.18
C ILE A 59 -2.19 -3.76 1.68
N GLU A 60 -1.18 -3.00 1.24
CA GLU A 60 -0.92 -2.71 -0.17
C GLU A 60 -0.76 -3.99 -0.99
N GLY A 61 0.02 -4.95 -0.48
CA GLY A 61 0.22 -6.25 -1.10
C GLY A 61 -1.09 -7.03 -1.22
N ARG A 62 -1.92 -7.01 -0.18
CA ARG A 62 -3.20 -7.73 -0.19
C ARG A 62 -4.23 -7.09 -1.12
N ILE A 63 -4.33 -5.77 -1.16
CA ILE A 63 -5.18 -5.04 -2.12
C ILE A 63 -4.74 -5.31 -3.55
N ALA A 64 -3.43 -5.34 -3.82
CA ALA A 64 -2.91 -5.67 -5.14
C ALA A 64 -3.28 -7.09 -5.58
N GLU A 65 -3.27 -8.05 -4.64
CA GLU A 65 -3.72 -9.41 -4.90
C GLU A 65 -5.23 -9.48 -5.15
N ILE A 66 -6.05 -8.79 -4.36
CA ILE A 66 -7.50 -8.70 -4.59
C ILE A 66 -7.78 -8.13 -5.97
N ALA A 67 -7.06 -7.07 -6.40
CA ALA A 67 -7.22 -6.51 -7.73
C ALA A 67 -6.95 -7.54 -8.85
N ARG A 68 -5.95 -8.41 -8.65
CA ARG A 68 -5.65 -9.51 -9.59
C ARG A 68 -6.77 -10.56 -9.58
N LEU A 69 -7.25 -10.94 -8.40
CA LEU A 69 -8.31 -11.93 -8.24
C LEU A 69 -9.64 -11.45 -8.84
N VAL A 70 -10.00 -10.17 -8.70
CA VAL A 70 -11.19 -9.58 -9.35
C VAL A 70 -11.16 -9.75 -10.86
N GLY A 71 -9.98 -9.84 -11.48
CA GLY A 71 -9.82 -10.14 -12.90
C GLY A 71 -10.21 -11.58 -13.30
N SER A 72 -10.19 -12.52 -12.37
CA SER A 72 -10.47 -13.94 -12.60
C SER A 72 -11.98 -14.20 -12.80
N PRO A 73 -12.38 -15.13 -13.69
CA PRO A 73 -13.79 -15.51 -13.87
C PRO A 73 -14.36 -16.26 -12.65
N ASP A 74 -13.54 -17.02 -11.92
CA ASP A 74 -13.95 -17.80 -10.73
C ASP A 74 -13.83 -17.02 -9.42
N ALA A 75 -13.73 -15.70 -9.51
CA ALA A 75 -13.54 -14.86 -8.34
C ALA A 75 -14.81 -14.78 -7.49
N GLU A 76 -14.68 -15.09 -6.21
CA GLU A 76 -15.74 -14.90 -5.21
C GLU A 76 -15.88 -13.41 -4.87
N LEU A 77 -16.44 -12.63 -5.79
CA LEU A 77 -16.51 -11.16 -5.73
C LEU A 77 -17.13 -10.64 -4.42
N GLY A 78 -18.11 -11.36 -3.86
CA GLY A 78 -18.70 -11.02 -2.57
C GLY A 78 -17.71 -11.10 -1.42
N LYS A 79 -16.87 -12.15 -1.37
CA LYS A 79 -15.83 -12.32 -0.35
C LYS A 79 -14.73 -11.28 -0.52
N LEU A 80 -14.28 -11.06 -1.76
CA LEU A 80 -13.25 -10.05 -2.08
C LEU A 80 -13.70 -8.64 -1.70
N LYS A 81 -14.98 -8.31 -1.89
CA LYS A 81 -15.55 -7.02 -1.48
C LYS A 81 -15.51 -6.82 0.04
N VAL A 82 -15.87 -7.85 0.81
CA VAL A 82 -15.85 -7.81 2.28
C VAL A 82 -14.42 -7.65 2.77
N GLU A 83 -13.50 -8.45 2.23
CA GLU A 83 -12.08 -8.37 2.58
C GLU A 83 -11.50 -6.99 2.25
N LEU A 84 -11.81 -6.45 1.07
CA LEU A 84 -11.38 -5.11 0.67
C LEU A 84 -11.87 -4.02 1.63
N ALA A 85 -13.13 -4.09 2.09
CA ALA A 85 -13.68 -3.15 3.07
C ALA A 85 -12.99 -3.23 4.45
N GLN A 86 -12.60 -4.43 4.86
CA GLN A 86 -11.83 -4.65 6.10
C GLN A 86 -10.43 -4.05 5.98
N LEU A 87 -9.76 -4.25 4.85
CA LEU A 87 -8.44 -3.68 4.58
C LEU A 87 -8.49 -2.15 4.52
N GLU A 88 -9.51 -1.57 3.90
CA GLU A 88 -9.74 -0.12 3.89
C GLU A 88 -9.92 0.44 5.30
N THR A 89 -10.74 -0.22 6.12
CA THR A 89 -10.97 0.18 7.51
C THR A 89 -9.68 0.10 8.33
N THR A 90 -8.88 -0.94 8.12
CA THR A 90 -7.59 -1.12 8.79
C THR A 90 -6.61 -0.02 8.37
N ALA A 91 -6.54 0.31 7.08
CA ALA A 91 -5.70 1.40 6.57
C ALA A 91 -6.10 2.77 7.14
N LYS A 92 -7.40 3.05 7.30
CA LYS A 92 -7.89 4.28 7.96
C LYS A 92 -7.50 4.34 9.44
N GLN A 93 -7.55 3.20 10.13
CA GLN A 93 -7.09 3.13 11.53
C GLN A 93 -5.58 3.34 11.63
N LEU A 94 -4.82 2.80 10.69
CA LEU A 94 -3.38 2.93 10.60
C LEU A 94 -2.95 4.39 10.33
N GLU A 95 -3.69 5.11 9.48
CA GLU A 95 -3.52 6.55 9.27
C GLU A 95 -3.69 7.32 10.58
N ALA A 96 -4.82 7.15 11.26
CA ALA A 96 -5.15 7.90 12.46
C ALA A 96 -4.25 7.57 13.66
N LYS A 97 -3.92 6.28 13.88
CA LYS A 97 -3.22 5.82 15.08
C LYS A 97 -1.72 5.56 14.88
N GLY A 98 -1.30 5.23 13.67
CA GLY A 98 0.10 4.87 13.36
C GLY A 98 0.87 6.00 12.71
N VAL A 99 0.22 6.82 11.89
CA VAL A 99 0.86 7.93 11.17
C VAL A 99 0.58 9.27 11.84
N ASP A 100 -0.67 9.63 12.13
CA ASP A 100 -1.00 10.94 12.70
C ASP A 100 -0.58 11.07 14.17
N ASP A 101 -0.95 10.08 15.00
CA ASP A 101 -0.71 10.03 16.45
C ASP A 101 0.77 10.15 16.87
N VAL A 102 1.72 9.73 16.02
CA VAL A 102 3.15 9.74 16.37
C VAL A 102 3.66 11.17 16.55
N TYR A 103 3.77 11.64 17.79
CA TYR A 103 4.24 12.99 18.05
C TYR A 103 5.72 13.17 17.67
N THR A 104 6.00 14.08 16.72
CA THR A 104 7.37 14.39 16.25
C THR A 104 7.87 15.78 16.71
N GLY A 105 7.12 16.44 17.60
CA GLY A 105 7.38 17.82 18.02
C GLY A 105 8.67 17.98 18.83
N GLU A 106 8.90 17.06 19.79
CA GLU A 106 10.02 17.12 20.75
C GLU A 106 11.22 16.24 20.37
N LEU A 107 11.27 15.72 19.14
CA LEU A 107 12.41 14.92 18.68
C LEU A 107 13.62 15.83 18.47
N SER A 108 14.66 15.65 19.30
CA SER A 108 15.94 16.37 19.24
C SER A 108 16.84 15.90 18.09
N SER A 109 16.65 14.67 17.63
CA SER A 109 17.33 14.06 16.49
C SER A 109 16.35 13.17 15.71
N GLY A 110 16.57 12.96 14.41
CA GLY A 110 15.67 12.13 13.58
C GLY A 110 14.31 12.75 13.25
N LYS A 111 14.02 13.97 13.72
CA LYS A 111 12.76 14.70 13.45
C LYS A 111 12.45 14.85 11.97
N GLN A 112 13.45 15.22 11.17
CA GLN A 112 13.27 15.39 9.73
C GLN A 112 12.94 14.05 9.06
N LEU A 113 13.66 12.99 9.43
CA LEU A 113 13.40 11.63 8.95
C LEU A 113 11.98 11.17 9.29
N ALA A 114 11.55 11.34 10.55
CA ALA A 114 10.19 10.97 10.97
C ALA A 114 9.11 11.75 10.20
N LYS A 115 9.33 13.05 9.96
CA LYS A 115 8.41 13.86 9.14
C LYS A 115 8.36 13.41 7.69
N ASP A 116 9.50 13.11 7.10
CA ASP A 116 9.56 12.65 5.71
C ASP A 116 8.91 11.27 5.56
N SER A 117 9.15 10.34 6.50
CA SER A 117 8.46 9.05 6.56
C SER A 117 6.94 9.21 6.69
N LYS A 118 6.47 10.06 7.61
CA LYS A 118 5.03 10.34 7.74
C LYS A 118 4.41 10.85 6.44
N LYS A 119 5.07 11.80 5.78
CA LYS A 119 4.59 12.37 4.51
C LYS A 119 4.54 11.33 3.40
N ASP A 120 5.53 10.44 3.33
CA ASP A 120 5.54 9.33 2.37
C ASP A 120 4.36 8.38 2.62
N MET A 121 4.15 7.98 3.88
CA MET A 121 3.08 7.07 4.27
C MET A 121 1.69 7.65 4.01
N LEU A 122 1.47 8.94 4.30
CA LEU A 122 0.20 9.62 3.97
C LEU A 122 -0.08 9.59 2.47
N LYS A 123 0.91 9.90 1.63
CA LYS A 123 0.75 9.83 0.17
C LYS A 123 0.42 8.42 -0.32
N ARG A 124 1.05 7.40 0.28
CA ARG A 124 0.77 5.99 -0.03
C ARG A 124 -0.64 5.59 0.40
N LEU A 125 -1.10 6.04 1.56
CA LEU A 125 -2.48 5.84 2.03
C LEU A 125 -3.50 6.51 1.10
N GLU A 126 -3.28 7.75 0.67
CA GLU A 126 -4.15 8.44 -0.31
C GLU A 126 -4.25 7.66 -1.64
N ALA A 127 -3.11 7.18 -2.15
CA ALA A 127 -3.07 6.35 -3.35
C ALA A 127 -3.77 5.00 -3.14
N LEU A 128 -3.62 4.39 -1.97
CA LEU A 128 -4.25 3.14 -1.59
C LEU A 128 -5.77 3.26 -1.50
N PHE A 129 -6.30 4.35 -0.94
CA PHE A 129 -7.74 4.60 -0.91
C PHE A 129 -8.31 4.78 -2.32
N SER A 130 -7.63 5.58 -3.16
CA SER A 130 -8.03 5.73 -4.57
C SER A 130 -8.09 4.38 -5.30
N ARG A 131 -7.08 3.52 -5.10
CA ARG A 131 -7.05 2.18 -5.70
C ARG A 131 -8.15 1.26 -5.14
N THR A 132 -8.44 1.37 -3.85
CA THR A 132 -9.52 0.62 -3.20
C THR A 132 -10.86 0.96 -3.84
N ASP A 133 -11.15 2.25 -4.08
CA ASP A 133 -12.36 2.71 -4.76
C ASP A 133 -12.46 2.17 -6.19
N GLU A 134 -11.35 2.17 -6.95
CA GLU A 134 -11.29 1.58 -8.30
C GLU A 134 -11.66 0.09 -8.29
N ILE A 135 -11.15 -0.68 -7.31
CA ILE A 135 -11.44 -2.11 -7.19
C ILE A 135 -12.90 -2.32 -6.78
N PHE A 136 -13.46 -1.51 -5.87
CA PHE A 136 -14.88 -1.57 -5.55
C PHE A 136 -15.76 -1.31 -6.78
N ALA A 137 -15.40 -0.32 -7.60
CA ALA A 137 -16.10 -0.04 -8.85
C ALA A 137 -16.01 -1.22 -9.82
N ALA A 138 -14.83 -1.84 -9.97
CA ALA A 138 -14.63 -3.01 -10.81
C ALA A 138 -15.44 -4.24 -10.33
N ILE A 139 -15.49 -4.48 -9.01
CA ILE A 139 -16.32 -5.55 -8.42
C ILE A 139 -17.80 -5.28 -8.72
N LYS A 140 -18.27 -4.05 -8.47
CA LYS A 140 -19.68 -3.68 -8.70
C LYS A 140 -20.09 -3.87 -10.18
N ALA A 141 -19.22 -3.48 -11.11
CA ALA A 141 -19.46 -3.63 -12.54
C ALA A 141 -19.58 -5.10 -13.00
N LYS A 142 -18.95 -6.04 -12.26
CA LYS A 142 -19.03 -7.48 -12.55
C LYS A 142 -20.18 -8.20 -11.83
N GLN A 143 -20.77 -7.59 -10.81
CA GLN A 143 -21.92 -8.12 -10.08
C GLN A 143 -23.27 -7.69 -10.66
N THR A 144 -23.27 -6.72 -11.59
CA THR A 144 -24.46 -6.21 -12.28
C THR A 144 -24.64 -6.96 -13.59
#